data_AF-A0A356R855-F1
#
_entry.id   AF-A0A356R855-F1
#
_cell.length_a   1.000
_cell.length_b   1.000
_cell.length_c   1.000
_cell.angle_alpha   90.00
_cell.angle_beta   90.00
_cell.angle_gamma   90.00
#
_symmetry.space_group_name_H-M   'P 1'
#
loop_
_entity.id
_entity.type
_entity.pdbx_description
1 polymer ?
#
loop_
_entity_poly.entity_id
_entity_poly.type
_entity_poly.pdbx_seq_one_letter_code
_entity_poly.pdbx_strand_id
1 'polypeptide(L)'
;MTNISQSHLTGEITPFPHQQVPSRIIEEEPLSTSFLDLGQTLSENSQTPLRVRPLSVDVIRGWFRQLITAKAIGQDDSKGGFLENIPLNPGDTFPASQQSIYLVFTLTTPPADAKQITTQWVAEQVERHPPNTVMGTDTVLVGLNDSTGYFFLDQPEGGWAVGTYRIDLFVGEEVSPYTYVADVRFRIQS
;
A
#
# COMPACT_ATOMS: atom_id res chain seq x y z
N MET A 1 17.57 32.51 -64.98
CA MET A 1 16.79 31.28 -64.71
C MET A 1 16.13 31.50 -63.36
N THR A 2 15.01 32.22 -63.22
CA THR A 2 13.65 32.08 -63.80
C THR A 2 12.75 31.19 -62.93
N ASN A 3 11.79 31.88 -62.31
CA ASN A 3 10.41 31.54 -61.98
C ASN A 3 9.95 30.75 -60.73
N ILE A 4 8.93 31.41 -60.17
CA ILE A 4 7.87 31.09 -59.23
C ILE A 4 6.89 30.07 -59.85
N SER A 5 6.26 29.19 -59.05
CA SER A 5 4.81 28.94 -59.11
C SER A 5 4.30 27.95 -58.06
N GLN A 6 3.18 28.36 -57.44
CA GLN A 6 2.24 27.59 -56.65
C GLN A 6 1.26 26.80 -57.56
N SER A 7 0.66 25.73 -57.04
CA SER A 7 -0.72 25.27 -57.29
C SER A 7 -1.01 24.19 -56.22
N HIS A 8 -1.95 24.30 -55.26
CA HIS A 8 -3.40 24.53 -55.24
C HIS A 8 -4.24 23.45 -55.94
N LEU A 9 -4.98 22.68 -55.13
CA LEU A 9 -6.24 21.93 -55.37
C LEU A 9 -6.67 21.43 -53.96
N THR A 10 -7.42 22.18 -53.15
CA THR A 10 -8.88 22.46 -53.13
C THR A 10 -9.74 21.19 -53.09
N GLY A 11 -10.45 21.00 -51.97
CA GLY A 11 -11.45 19.94 -51.76
C GLY A 11 -12.09 20.01 -50.38
N GLU A 12 -12.81 21.10 -50.09
CA GLU A 12 -13.69 21.27 -48.93
C GLU A 12 -15.10 20.77 -49.28
N ILE A 13 -15.68 19.88 -48.46
CA ILE A 13 -17.14 19.72 -48.37
C ILE A 13 -17.52 19.50 -46.89
N THR A 14 -18.43 20.35 -46.44
CA THR A 14 -18.96 20.59 -45.09
C THR A 14 -20.00 19.53 -44.64
N PRO A 15 -20.42 19.51 -43.35
CA PRO A 15 -21.20 18.45 -42.70
C PRO A 15 -22.72 18.68 -42.73
N PHE A 16 -23.50 17.78 -42.07
CA PHE A 16 -24.90 17.85 -41.55
C PHE A 16 -25.80 16.68 -42.01
N PRO A 17 -26.99 16.44 -41.41
CA PRO A 17 -27.19 15.72 -40.13
C PRO A 17 -28.29 14.63 -40.25
N HIS A 18 -28.32 13.56 -39.44
CA HIS A 18 -29.59 12.83 -39.25
C HIS A 18 -29.82 12.34 -37.81
N GLN A 19 -31.02 12.66 -37.35
CA GLN A 19 -31.61 12.50 -36.03
C GLN A 19 -31.91 11.04 -35.65
N GLN A 20 -31.91 10.77 -34.34
CA GLN A 20 -32.58 9.65 -33.67
C GLN A 20 -34.08 9.59 -34.00
N VAL A 21 -34.72 8.40 -33.99
CA VAL A 21 -35.68 7.90 -32.96
C VAL A 21 -35.89 6.36 -33.13
N PRO A 22 -36.62 5.60 -32.26
CA PRO A 22 -36.07 4.48 -31.49
C PRO A 22 -36.61 3.10 -31.92
N SER A 23 -36.08 2.01 -31.36
CA SER A 23 -36.78 0.72 -31.32
C SER A 23 -36.76 0.16 -29.91
N ARG A 24 -37.96 0.05 -29.35
CA ARG A 24 -38.28 -0.46 -28.02
C ARG A 24 -38.14 -1.99 -27.99
N ILE A 25 -37.49 -2.45 -26.92
CA ILE A 25 -37.85 -3.60 -26.05
C ILE A 25 -37.82 -4.99 -26.69
N ILE A 26 -36.90 -5.84 -26.20
CA ILE A 26 -37.22 -7.00 -25.34
C ILE A 26 -36.01 -7.22 -24.42
N GLU A 27 -36.26 -7.11 -23.11
CA GLU A 27 -35.38 -7.62 -22.05
C GLU A 27 -35.43 -9.15 -22.09
N GLU A 28 -34.29 -9.81 -22.24
CA GLU A 28 -34.14 -11.20 -21.81
C GLU A 28 -33.14 -11.27 -20.66
N GLU A 29 -33.67 -11.79 -19.56
CA GLU A 29 -33.11 -12.05 -18.25
C GLU A 29 -31.85 -12.94 -18.31
N PRO A 30 -30.79 -12.65 -17.53
CA PRO A 30 -29.68 -13.58 -17.41
C PRO A 30 -30.10 -14.80 -16.58
N LEU A 31 -30.12 -15.96 -17.25
CA LEU A 31 -30.30 -17.29 -16.66
C LEU A 31 -29.42 -17.47 -15.41
N SER A 32 -30.11 -17.61 -14.28
CA SER A 32 -29.60 -18.11 -13.01
C SER A 32 -29.01 -19.51 -13.19
N THR A 33 -27.69 -19.65 -13.08
CA THR A 33 -27.08 -20.94 -12.77
C THR A 33 -27.03 -21.11 -11.26
N SER A 34 -27.88 -22.03 -10.81
CA SER A 34 -28.14 -22.44 -9.44
C SER A 34 -26.90 -22.76 -8.62
N PHE A 35 -26.94 -22.24 -7.41
CA PHE A 35 -26.16 -22.62 -6.23
C PHE A 35 -26.14 -24.13 -6.01
N LEU A 36 -24.95 -24.70 -5.88
CA LEU A 36 -24.76 -26.01 -5.26
C LEU A 36 -24.82 -25.83 -3.75
N ASP A 37 -25.93 -26.31 -3.21
CA ASP A 37 -26.18 -26.61 -1.81
C ASP A 37 -25.18 -27.64 -1.29
N LEU A 38 -24.39 -27.25 -0.30
CA LEU A 38 -23.75 -28.15 0.65
C LEU A 38 -23.87 -27.51 2.03
N GLY A 39 -25.08 -27.56 2.57
CA GLY A 39 -25.32 -27.41 3.99
C GLY A 39 -24.54 -28.48 4.78
N GLN A 40 -23.54 -28.04 5.55
CA GLN A 40 -23.21 -28.68 6.82
C GLN A 40 -23.19 -27.63 7.92
N THR A 41 -24.15 -27.81 8.81
CA THR A 41 -24.35 -27.09 10.05
C THR A 41 -23.23 -27.40 11.03
N LEU A 42 -22.43 -26.39 11.40
CA LEU A 42 -21.77 -26.35 12.70
C LEU A 42 -22.01 -24.96 13.29
N SER A 43 -23.01 -24.92 14.16
CA SER A 43 -23.20 -23.85 15.14
C SER A 43 -22.14 -24.04 16.20
N GLU A 44 -21.11 -23.19 16.25
CA GLU A 44 -20.38 -22.99 17.48
C GLU A 44 -19.96 -21.54 17.65
N ASN A 45 -20.50 -20.98 18.72
CA ASN A 45 -20.26 -19.68 19.27
C ASN A 45 -18.74 -19.44 19.46
N SER A 46 -18.15 -18.58 18.64
CA SER A 46 -16.88 -17.94 18.97
C SER A 46 -16.93 -16.51 18.47
N GLN A 47 -17.12 -15.58 19.41
CA GLN A 47 -16.79 -14.18 19.20
C GLN A 47 -15.30 -14.10 18.87
N THR A 48 -14.99 -14.14 17.58
CA THR A 48 -13.67 -13.78 17.07
C THR A 48 -13.38 -12.36 17.56
N PRO A 49 -12.26 -12.11 18.26
CA PRO A 49 -11.85 -10.75 18.58
C PRO A 49 -11.76 -9.98 17.27
N LEU A 50 -12.19 -8.71 17.28
CA LEU A 50 -12.17 -7.78 16.14
C LEU A 50 -10.95 -8.06 15.27
N ARG A 51 -11.17 -8.79 14.18
CA ARG A 51 -10.14 -9.08 13.19
C ARG A 51 -9.80 -7.73 12.60
N VAL A 52 -8.76 -7.09 13.12
CA VAL A 52 -8.14 -5.92 12.50
C VAL A 52 -7.96 -6.33 11.05
N ARG A 53 -8.71 -5.70 10.16
CA ARG A 53 -8.48 -5.89 8.73
C ARG A 53 -7.05 -5.42 8.54
N PRO A 54 -6.09 -6.29 8.16
CA PRO A 54 -4.78 -5.79 7.79
C PRO A 54 -5.03 -4.70 6.75
N LEU A 55 -4.40 -3.53 6.94
CA LEU A 55 -4.33 -2.50 5.91
C LEU A 55 -4.13 -3.18 4.56
N SER A 56 -5.05 -2.96 3.64
CA SER A 56 -5.34 -3.79 2.47
C SER A 56 -4.14 -4.60 1.96
N VAL A 57 -4.17 -5.91 2.23
CA VAL A 57 -3.19 -6.92 1.76
C VAL A 57 -3.11 -6.98 0.21
N ASP A 58 -4.07 -6.37 -0.49
CA ASP A 58 -4.23 -6.51 -1.93
C ASP A 58 -3.24 -5.69 -2.80
N VAL A 59 -2.41 -4.80 -2.24
CA VAL A 59 -1.48 -3.97 -3.06
C VAL A 59 -0.03 -4.48 -3.04
N ILE A 60 0.34 -5.37 -2.12
CA ILE A 60 1.73 -5.76 -1.94
C ILE A 60 2.04 -7.03 -2.74
N ARG A 61 2.36 -6.88 -4.02
CA ARG A 61 2.96 -7.94 -4.83
C ARG A 61 4.23 -7.45 -5.50
N GLY A 62 5.35 -7.78 -4.86
CA GLY A 62 6.71 -7.47 -5.24
C GLY A 62 7.63 -8.02 -4.16
N TRP A 63 8.24 -7.13 -3.38
CA TRP A 63 9.21 -7.48 -2.33
C TRP A 63 8.60 -8.01 -1.03
N PHE A 64 7.45 -7.49 -0.63
CA PHE A 64 6.84 -7.82 0.65
C PHE A 64 5.60 -8.69 0.46
N ARG A 65 5.44 -9.69 1.32
CA ARG A 65 4.19 -10.43 1.49
C ARG A 65 3.28 -9.72 2.49
N GLN A 66 3.87 -9.07 3.49
CA GLN A 66 3.15 -8.36 4.55
C GLN A 66 3.90 -7.10 4.97
N LEU A 67 3.14 -6.04 5.25
CA LEU A 67 3.59 -4.82 5.92
C LEU A 67 2.52 -4.46 6.96
N ILE A 68 2.89 -4.43 8.23
CA ILE A 68 1.96 -4.26 9.35
C ILE A 68 2.53 -3.22 10.30
N THR A 69 1.78 -2.13 10.50
CA THR A 69 2.10 -1.17 11.55
C THR A 69 1.63 -1.67 12.91
N ALA A 70 2.42 -1.42 13.96
CA ALA A 70 2.15 -1.91 15.31
C ALA A 70 2.65 -0.94 16.39
N LYS A 71 2.07 -1.04 17.59
CA LYS A 71 2.46 -0.21 18.74
C LYS A 71 3.73 -0.71 19.44
N ALA A 72 4.00 -2.00 19.31
CA ALA A 72 5.16 -2.66 19.90
C ALA A 72 5.49 -3.94 19.13
N ILE A 73 6.64 -4.53 19.42
CA ILE A 73 7.06 -5.84 18.90
C ILE A 73 7.37 -6.75 20.08
N GLY A 74 6.90 -7.98 20.02
CA GLY A 74 7.38 -9.08 20.84
C GLY A 74 8.39 -9.90 20.06
N GLN A 75 9.47 -10.33 20.71
CA GLN A 75 10.38 -11.32 20.14
C GLN A 75 10.05 -12.66 20.78
N ASP A 76 9.71 -13.65 19.96
CA ASP A 76 9.60 -15.03 20.44
C ASP A 76 10.97 -15.72 20.30
N ASP A 77 11.47 -16.25 21.42
CA ASP A 77 12.71 -17.03 21.50
C ASP A 77 12.39 -18.54 21.47
N SER A 78 11.52 -18.96 20.56
CA SER A 78 11.09 -20.35 20.46
C SER A 78 12.16 -21.24 19.84
N LYS A 79 13.23 -21.52 20.61
CA LYS A 79 14.17 -22.67 20.59
C LYS A 79 14.75 -23.19 19.27
N GLY A 80 14.47 -22.58 18.13
CA GLY A 80 14.90 -22.97 16.79
C GLY A 80 15.86 -21.99 16.12
N GLY A 81 16.22 -20.89 16.79
CA GLY A 81 17.15 -19.88 16.28
C GLY A 81 16.56 -18.90 15.27
N PHE A 82 15.25 -18.95 15.01
CA PHE A 82 14.56 -17.96 14.19
C PHE A 82 13.89 -16.93 15.12
N LEU A 83 14.42 -15.70 15.14
CA LEU A 83 13.78 -14.59 15.84
C LEU A 83 12.58 -14.12 15.00
N GLU A 84 11.37 -14.48 15.42
CA GLU A 84 10.15 -13.93 14.83
C GLU A 84 9.79 -12.61 15.51
N ASN A 85 9.65 -11.55 14.71
CA ASN A 85 9.21 -10.24 15.18
C ASN A 85 7.69 -10.17 15.13
N ILE A 86 7.05 -10.41 16.28
CA ILE A 86 5.59 -10.47 16.38
C ILE A 86 5.03 -9.06 16.61
N PRO A 87 4.20 -8.51 15.71
CA PRO A 87 3.57 -7.20 15.92
C PRO A 87 2.57 -7.27 17.07
N LEU A 88 2.75 -6.44 18.09
CA LEU A 88 1.85 -6.32 19.23
C LEU A 88 0.94 -5.10 19.03
N ASN A 89 -0.37 -5.34 19.18
CA ASN A 89 -1.42 -4.34 18.88
C ASN A 89 -1.28 -3.77 17.45
N PRO A 90 -1.37 -4.62 16.42
CA PRO A 90 -1.31 -4.17 15.04
C PRO A 90 -2.49 -3.24 14.73
N GLY A 91 -2.24 -2.22 13.93
CA GLY A 91 -3.24 -1.22 13.56
C GLY A 91 -2.64 -0.06 12.80
N ASP A 92 -3.50 0.71 12.17
CA ASP A 92 -3.13 1.86 11.34
C ASP A 92 -3.31 3.20 12.03
N THR A 93 -3.73 3.19 13.30
CA THR A 93 -4.16 4.37 14.02
C THR A 93 -3.52 4.38 15.41
N PHE A 94 -2.86 5.49 15.72
CA PHE A 94 -2.03 5.64 16.91
C PHE A 94 -2.37 6.95 17.64
N PRO A 95 -2.28 6.98 18.98
CA PRO A 95 -2.43 8.23 19.72
C PRO A 95 -1.22 9.15 19.49
N ALA A 96 -1.40 10.46 19.57
CA ALA A 96 -0.29 11.43 19.49
C ALA A 96 0.78 11.22 20.58
N SER A 97 0.39 10.59 21.70
CA SER A 97 1.30 10.19 22.79
C SER A 97 2.11 8.92 22.50
N GLN A 98 1.90 8.25 21.36
CA GLN A 98 2.64 7.06 20.99
C GLN A 98 4.12 7.41 20.82
N GLN A 99 5.00 6.80 21.63
CA GLN A 99 6.43 7.10 21.56
C GLN A 99 7.09 6.48 20.33
N SER A 100 6.64 5.30 19.94
CA SER A 100 7.25 4.54 18.84
C SER A 100 6.18 3.81 18.05
N ILE A 101 6.34 3.81 16.73
CA ILE A 101 5.51 3.03 15.81
C ILE A 101 6.46 2.07 15.09
N TYR A 102 6.04 0.83 14.94
CA TYR A 102 6.82 -0.19 14.26
C TYR A 102 6.16 -0.52 12.93
N LEU A 103 6.95 -0.73 11.89
CA LEU A 103 6.49 -1.33 10.64
C LEU A 103 7.12 -2.71 10.50
N VAL A 104 6.38 -3.76 10.87
CA VAL A 104 6.82 -5.14 10.73
C VAL A 104 6.56 -5.59 9.29
N PHE A 105 7.56 -6.23 8.70
CA PHE A 105 7.46 -6.74 7.34
C PHE A 105 7.77 -8.22 7.25
N THR A 106 7.26 -8.81 6.19
CA THR A 106 7.60 -10.15 5.77
C THR A 106 7.89 -10.14 4.28
N LEU A 107 9.05 -10.64 3.86
CA LEU A 107 9.45 -10.68 2.46
C LEU A 107 8.72 -11.80 1.72
N THR A 108 8.38 -11.56 0.45
CA THR A 108 7.80 -12.59 -0.43
C THR A 108 8.75 -13.77 -0.57
N THR A 109 10.02 -13.46 -0.84
CA THR A 109 11.13 -14.41 -0.96
C THR A 109 12.37 -13.76 -0.34
N PRO A 110 13.17 -14.48 0.47
CA PRO A 110 14.45 -13.97 0.92
C PRO A 110 15.35 -13.57 -0.25
N PRO A 111 16.13 -12.49 -0.14
CA PRO A 111 17.00 -12.04 -1.22
C PRO A 111 18.18 -13.01 -1.42
N ALA A 112 18.69 -13.09 -2.64
CA ALA A 112 19.84 -13.96 -2.96
C ALA A 112 21.17 -13.47 -2.37
N ASP A 113 21.23 -12.20 -2.01
CA ASP A 113 22.35 -11.50 -1.39
C ASP A 113 21.83 -10.51 -0.34
N ALA A 114 22.71 -9.98 0.50
CA ALA A 114 22.30 -8.99 1.49
C ALA A 114 21.75 -7.73 0.80
N LYS A 115 20.55 -7.31 1.16
CA LYS A 115 19.88 -6.14 0.61
C LYS A 115 19.55 -5.15 1.70
N GLN A 116 19.86 -3.88 1.46
CA GLN A 116 19.36 -2.80 2.28
C GLN A 116 17.93 -2.45 1.86
N ILE A 117 17.07 -2.20 2.83
CA ILE A 117 15.74 -1.62 2.62
C ILE A 117 15.69 -0.34 3.45
N THR A 118 15.32 0.75 2.79
CA THR A 118 15.25 2.09 3.37
C THR A 118 13.79 2.52 3.43
N THR A 119 13.39 3.17 4.51
CA THR A 119 12.06 3.74 4.68
C THR A 119 12.12 5.25 4.86
N GLN A 120 11.06 5.93 4.43
CA GLN A 120 10.79 7.31 4.80
C GLN A 120 9.34 7.45 5.22
N TRP A 121 9.08 8.00 6.41
CA TRP A 121 7.72 8.39 6.76
C TRP A 121 7.50 9.87 6.49
N VAL A 122 6.40 10.15 5.81
CA VAL A 122 6.11 11.40 5.14
C VAL A 122 4.76 11.90 5.62
N ALA A 123 4.67 13.19 5.95
CA ALA A 123 3.38 13.83 6.20
C ALA A 123 2.59 13.94 4.90
N GLU A 124 1.49 13.20 4.79
CA GLU A 124 0.58 13.28 3.66
C GLU A 124 -0.48 14.35 3.91
N GLN A 125 -1.13 14.28 5.08
CA GLN A 125 -2.14 15.24 5.54
C GLN A 125 -2.00 15.41 7.05
N VAL A 126 -1.01 16.20 7.47
CA VAL A 126 -0.66 16.38 8.88
C VAL A 126 -0.78 17.85 9.26
N GLU A 127 -1.37 18.11 10.42
CA GLU A 127 -1.50 19.47 10.94
C GLU A 127 -0.13 20.16 11.02
N ARG A 128 -0.07 21.42 10.56
CA ARG A 128 1.12 22.28 10.64
C ARG A 128 2.34 21.80 9.85
N HIS A 129 2.19 20.78 9.00
CA HIS A 129 3.24 20.34 8.08
C HIS A 129 2.76 20.40 6.63
N PRO A 130 3.59 20.89 5.68
CA PRO A 130 3.29 20.80 4.26
C PRO A 130 3.13 19.33 3.82
N PRO A 131 2.24 19.03 2.85
CA PRO A 131 2.17 17.71 2.26
C PRO A 131 3.52 17.29 1.64
N ASN A 132 3.82 16.00 1.71
CA ASN A 132 5.07 15.38 1.27
C ASN A 132 6.32 15.80 2.06
N THR A 133 6.17 16.32 3.28
CA THR A 133 7.31 16.58 4.16
C THR A 133 7.82 15.28 4.77
N VAL A 134 9.10 14.93 4.53
CA VAL A 134 9.75 13.77 5.16
C VAL A 134 9.98 14.07 6.64
N MET A 135 9.50 13.18 7.50
CA MET A 135 9.54 13.31 8.97
C MET A 135 10.65 12.49 9.61
N GLY A 136 11.12 11.45 8.90
CA GLY A 136 12.23 10.63 9.34
C GLY A 136 12.45 9.46 8.39
N THR A 137 13.49 8.69 8.69
CA THR A 137 13.95 7.56 7.88
C THR A 137 14.52 6.48 8.79
N ASP A 138 14.43 5.24 8.36
CA ASP A 138 15.06 4.09 8.99
C ASP A 138 15.53 3.11 7.91
N THR A 139 16.53 2.30 8.23
CA THR A 139 17.19 1.39 7.29
C THR A 139 17.47 0.05 7.94
N VAL A 140 17.18 -1.02 7.21
CA VAL A 140 17.44 -2.40 7.64
C VAL A 140 18.22 -3.14 6.57
N LEU A 141 19.20 -3.93 6.99
CA LEU A 141 19.88 -4.90 6.14
C LEU A 141 19.21 -6.27 6.30
N VAL A 142 18.71 -6.84 5.21
CA VAL A 142 18.14 -8.20 5.16
C VAL A 142 19.11 -9.16 4.45
N GLY A 143 19.45 -10.27 5.11
CA GLY A 143 20.31 -11.32 4.58
C GLY A 143 19.56 -12.45 3.87
N LEU A 144 20.31 -13.47 3.44
CA LEU A 144 19.80 -14.59 2.63
C LEU A 144 18.76 -15.46 3.35
N ASN A 145 18.79 -15.48 4.69
CA ASN A 145 17.89 -16.29 5.51
C ASN A 145 16.82 -15.44 6.20
N ASP A 146 16.85 -14.12 6.01
CA ASP A 146 15.90 -13.23 6.65
C ASP A 146 14.65 -13.15 5.79
N SER A 147 13.53 -13.58 6.37
CA SER A 147 12.21 -13.46 5.73
C SER A 147 11.31 -12.46 6.43
N THR A 148 11.71 -11.96 7.59
CA THR A 148 10.95 -11.03 8.42
C THR A 148 11.88 -9.99 9.02
N GLY A 149 11.36 -8.81 9.28
CA GLY A 149 12.07 -7.75 10.00
C GLY A 149 11.11 -6.65 10.40
N TYR A 150 11.65 -5.54 10.91
CA TYR A 150 10.84 -4.37 11.21
C TYR A 150 11.64 -3.09 11.05
N PHE A 151 10.93 -2.00 10.78
CA PHE A 151 11.43 -0.63 10.89
C PHE A 151 10.91 0.01 12.17
N PHE A 152 11.71 0.90 12.71
CA PHE A 152 11.38 1.71 13.88
C PHE A 152 11.15 3.16 13.46
N LEU A 153 9.90 3.62 13.59
CA LEU A 153 9.54 5.00 13.31
C LEU A 153 9.71 5.81 14.58
N ASP A 154 10.83 6.52 14.65
CA ASP A 154 11.13 7.47 15.70
C ASP A 154 10.13 8.61 15.73
N GLN A 155 9.71 8.99 16.94
CA GLN A 155 8.88 10.17 17.13
C GLN A 155 9.65 11.44 16.72
N PRO A 156 9.10 12.29 15.82
CA PRO A 156 9.72 13.55 15.43
C PRO A 156 9.87 14.52 16.60
N GLU A 157 10.76 15.50 16.46
CA GLU A 157 10.91 16.59 17.43
C GLU A 157 9.58 17.35 17.61
N GLY A 158 9.08 17.41 18.84
CA GLY A 158 7.77 17.99 19.15
C GLY A 158 6.60 17.00 19.15
N GLY A 159 6.86 15.72 18.90
CA GLY A 159 5.87 14.65 18.97
C GLY A 159 5.16 14.39 17.65
N TRP A 160 4.22 13.45 17.65
CA TRP A 160 3.39 13.18 16.49
C TRP A 160 2.28 14.22 16.39
N ALA A 161 2.28 15.00 15.30
CA ALA A 161 1.14 15.85 14.96
C ALA A 161 -0.03 14.99 14.45
N VAL A 162 -1.26 15.43 14.72
CA VAL A 162 -2.47 14.73 14.26
C VAL A 162 -2.54 14.77 12.73
N GLY A 163 -2.87 13.64 12.12
CA GLY A 163 -2.96 13.54 10.67
C GLY A 163 -2.73 12.16 10.08
N THR A 164 -2.64 12.12 8.75
CA THR A 164 -2.29 10.92 7.98
C THR A 164 -0.86 11.01 7.48
N TYR A 165 -0.12 9.93 7.70
CA TYR A 165 1.26 9.73 7.31
C TYR A 165 1.35 8.57 6.32
N ARG A 166 2.34 8.64 5.43
CA ARG A 166 2.69 7.57 4.48
C ARG A 166 4.12 7.12 4.75
N ILE A 167 4.36 5.81 4.77
CA ILE A 167 5.68 5.21 4.87
C ILE A 167 6.03 4.70 3.48
N ASP A 168 7.03 5.30 2.85
CA ASP A 168 7.55 4.90 1.55
C ASP A 168 8.72 3.93 1.76
N LEU A 169 8.75 2.83 1.01
CA LEU A 169 9.78 1.79 1.10
C LEU A 169 10.60 1.73 -0.21
N PHE A 170 11.91 1.66 -0.05
CA PHE A 170 12.89 1.63 -1.13
C PHE A 170 13.88 0.49 -0.94
N VAL A 171 14.34 -0.13 -2.03
CA VAL A 171 15.40 -1.13 -2.01
C VAL A 171 16.73 -0.49 -2.37
N GLY A 172 17.72 -0.68 -1.51
CA GLY A 172 19.05 -0.07 -1.61
C GLY A 172 19.18 1.21 -0.78
N GLU A 173 20.34 1.85 -0.92
CA GLU A 173 20.67 3.10 -0.24
C GLU A 173 20.03 4.32 -0.89
N GLU A 174 19.76 4.26 -2.19
CA GLU A 174 19.18 5.36 -2.94
C GLU A 174 17.66 5.42 -2.73
N VAL A 175 17.16 6.60 -2.37
CA VAL A 175 15.74 6.91 -2.34
C VAL A 175 15.36 7.59 -3.65
N SER A 176 14.73 6.84 -4.56
CA SER A 176 14.27 7.37 -5.84
C SER A 176 13.07 6.59 -6.37
N PRO A 177 12.37 7.12 -7.41
CA PRO A 177 11.27 6.41 -8.03
C PRO A 177 11.65 5.03 -8.61
N TYR A 178 12.94 4.80 -8.90
CA TYR A 178 13.42 3.53 -9.44
C TYR A 178 13.67 2.47 -8.36
N THR A 179 13.96 2.89 -7.13
CA THR A 179 14.18 2.00 -5.98
C THR A 179 12.92 1.81 -5.13
N TYR A 180 11.87 2.60 -5.38
CA TYR A 180 10.58 2.50 -4.70
C TYR A 180 9.91 1.14 -4.95
N VAL A 181 9.40 0.53 -3.88
CA VAL A 181 8.80 -0.82 -3.95
C VAL A 181 7.44 -0.96 -3.28
N ALA A 182 7.10 -0.11 -2.31
CA ALA A 182 5.81 -0.15 -1.62
C ALA A 182 5.58 1.11 -0.78
N ASP A 183 4.33 1.32 -0.36
CA ASP A 183 3.96 2.27 0.69
C ASP A 183 2.90 1.71 1.65
N VAL A 184 2.84 2.30 2.84
CA VAL A 184 1.84 2.01 3.88
C VAL A 184 1.35 3.33 4.47
N ARG A 185 0.06 3.43 4.82
CA ARG A 185 -0.48 4.61 5.51
C ARG A 185 -0.80 4.29 6.96
N PHE A 186 -0.55 5.27 7.84
CA PHE A 186 -1.02 5.26 9.21
C PHE A 186 -1.53 6.64 9.62
N ARG A 187 -2.25 6.71 10.74
CA ARG A 187 -2.88 7.92 11.25
C ARG A 187 -2.48 8.16 12.70
N ILE A 188 -2.32 9.43 13.01
CA ILE A 188 -2.18 9.92 14.37
C ILE A 188 -3.46 10.65 14.75
N GLN A 189 -4.02 10.30 15.91
CA GLN A 189 -5.22 10.88 16.47
C GLN A 189 -4.95 11.43 17.88
N SER A 190 -5.76 12.41 18.28
CA SER A 190 -5.74 13.01 19.62
C SER A 190 -6.25 12.06 20.69
#